data_AF-A0A182X819-F1
#
_entry.id   AF-A0A182X819-F1
#
_cell.length_a   1.000
_cell.length_b   1.000
_cell.length_c   1.000
_cell.angle_alpha   90.00
_cell.angle_beta   90.00
_cell.angle_gamma   90.00
#
_symmetry.space_group_name_H-M   'P 1'
#
loop_
_entity.id
_entity.type
_entity.pdbx_description
1 polymer ?
#
loop_
_entity_poly.entity_id
_entity_poly.type
_entity_poly.pdbx_seq_one_letter_code
_entity_poly.pdbx_strand_id
1 'polypeptide(L)'
;MLKADAFLVVYSVVDKATFSRADQLLNMLHDMDVSRSRPTILVANKIDLARSRAVSSQDGKCLACTHKIKFIEVSVAINHNVDELLAGILSQIRLKREQSAVQGIREPSSAHWYKNRSVVRASMKARQMITWVFGKEDSKFKNCENLQVL
;
A
#
# COMPACT_ATOMS: atom_id res chain seq x y z
N MET A 1 -6.64 -23.50 6.73
CA MET A 1 -6.07 -22.15 6.84
C MET A 1 -7.21 -21.15 6.80
N LEU A 2 -7.27 -20.19 7.74
CA LEU A 2 -8.27 -19.11 7.72
C LEU A 2 -8.26 -18.40 6.36
N LYS A 3 -9.41 -18.39 5.70
CA LYS A 3 -9.59 -17.83 4.35
C LYS A 3 -9.88 -16.33 4.50
N ALA A 4 -8.82 -15.52 4.59
CA ALA A 4 -8.95 -14.06 4.63
C ALA A 4 -9.30 -13.50 3.25
N ASP A 5 -10.24 -12.56 3.15
CA ASP A 5 -10.59 -11.88 1.90
C ASP A 5 -9.67 -10.69 1.57
N ALA A 6 -9.03 -10.09 2.57
CA ALA A 6 -8.13 -8.95 2.44
C ALA A 6 -7.08 -8.95 3.57
N PHE A 7 -5.98 -8.23 3.35
CA PHE A 7 -4.94 -8.00 4.35
C PHE A 7 -4.74 -6.51 4.60
N LEU A 8 -4.69 -6.14 5.87
CA LEU A 8 -4.36 -4.79 6.31
C LEU A 8 -3.03 -4.84 7.07
N VAL A 9 -2.04 -4.11 6.57
CA VAL A 9 -0.76 -3.94 7.28
C VAL A 9 -0.77 -2.55 7.88
N VAL A 10 -0.94 -2.48 9.20
CA VAL A 10 -1.08 -1.22 9.92
C VAL A 10 0.23 -0.86 10.61
N TYR A 11 0.64 0.40 10.51
CA TYR A 11 1.74 0.96 11.31
C TYR A 11 1.31 2.26 11.97
N SER A 12 2.09 2.72 12.94
CA SER A 12 1.89 3.99 13.64
C SER A 12 2.80 5.05 13.05
N VAL A 13 2.26 6.20 12.62
CA VAL A 13 3.09 7.27 12.02
C VAL A 13 4.07 7.90 13.00
N VAL A 14 3.88 7.69 14.31
CA VAL A 14 4.77 8.16 15.37
C VAL A 14 5.82 7.12 15.78
N ASP A 15 5.83 5.94 15.18
CA ASP A 15 6.77 4.86 15.54
C ASP A 15 7.39 4.22 14.30
N LYS A 16 8.65 4.59 14.05
CA LYS A 16 9.44 4.09 12.90
C LYS A 16 9.68 2.57 12.96
N ALA A 17 9.73 1.96 14.15
CA ALA A 17 9.91 0.51 14.27
C ALA A 17 8.70 -0.24 13.73
N THR A 18 7.48 0.27 13.95
CA THR A 18 6.26 -0.31 13.37
C THR A 18 6.23 -0.20 11.84
N PHE A 19 6.76 0.90 11.29
CA PHE A 19 6.90 1.06 9.84
C PHE A 19 7.91 0.07 9.24
N SER A 20 9.06 -0.13 9.89
CA SER A 20 10.02 -1.15 9.50
C SER A 20 9.41 -2.56 9.57
N ARG A 21 8.62 -2.84 10.60
CA ARG A 21 7.91 -4.12 10.73
C ARG A 21 6.84 -4.30 9.64
N ALA A 22 6.14 -3.24 9.25
CA ALA A 22 5.20 -3.27 8.14
C ALA A 22 5.87 -3.66 6.82
N ASP A 23 7.06 -3.12 6.50
CA ASP A 23 7.82 -3.54 5.31
C ASP A 23 8.16 -5.04 5.35
N GLN A 24 8.58 -5.56 6.51
CA GLN A 24 8.84 -6.99 6.69
C GLN A 24 7.58 -7.85 6.50
N LEU A 25 6.44 -7.44 7.04
CA LEU A 25 5.16 -8.14 6.86
C LEU A 25 4.74 -8.15 5.40
N LEU A 26 4.91 -7.04 4.70
CA LEU A 26 4.63 -6.95 3.27
C LEU A 26 5.54 -7.86 2.44
N ASN A 27 6.81 -8.02 2.82
CA ASN A 27 7.71 -9.02 2.20
C ASN A 27 7.13 -10.43 2.34
N MET A 28 6.73 -10.81 3.55
CA MET A 28 6.19 -12.15 3.79
C MET A 28 4.90 -12.40 3.01
N LEU A 29 3.95 -11.46 3.00
CA LEU A 29 2.72 -11.58 2.23
C LEU A 29 2.97 -11.72 0.73
N HIS A 30 3.98 -11.01 0.25
CA HIS A 30 4.40 -11.04 -1.14
C HIS A 30 5.09 -12.36 -1.51
N ASP A 31 5.97 -12.88 -0.66
CA ASP A 31 6.67 -14.15 -0.89
C ASP A 31 5.69 -15.34 -0.86
N MET A 32 4.55 -15.19 -0.17
CA MET A 32 3.43 -16.12 -0.19
C MET A 32 2.47 -15.94 -1.39
N ASP A 33 2.76 -15.03 -2.32
CA ASP A 33 1.92 -14.64 -3.48
C ASP A 33 0.47 -14.24 -3.10
N VAL A 34 0.26 -13.79 -1.86
CA VAL A 34 -1.06 -13.43 -1.33
C VAL A 34 -1.58 -12.16 -2.00
N SER A 35 -0.69 -11.19 -2.23
CA SER A 35 -1.03 -9.90 -2.84
C SER A 35 -1.47 -10.01 -4.31
N ARG A 36 -1.28 -11.16 -4.97
CA ARG A 36 -1.82 -11.40 -6.32
C ARG A 36 -3.31 -11.72 -6.27
N SER A 37 -3.72 -12.59 -5.36
CA SER A 37 -5.09 -13.09 -5.27
C SER A 37 -5.99 -12.26 -4.37
N ARG A 38 -5.42 -11.51 -3.42
CA ARG A 38 -6.17 -10.75 -2.42
C ARG A 38 -5.68 -9.30 -2.35
N PRO A 39 -6.56 -8.34 -2.04
CA PRO A 39 -6.14 -6.97 -1.80
C PRO A 39 -5.32 -6.88 -0.49
N THR A 40 -4.23 -6.14 -0.57
CA THR A 40 -3.41 -5.75 0.58
C THR A 40 -3.42 -4.23 0.65
N ILE A 41 -3.64 -3.67 1.84
CA ILE A 41 -3.70 -2.22 2.08
C ILE A 41 -2.73 -1.87 3.20
N LEU A 42 -1.82 -0.93 2.94
CA LEU A 42 -0.95 -0.34 3.95
C LEU A 42 -1.70 0.81 4.62
N VAL A 43 -1.78 0.78 5.95
CA VAL A 43 -2.54 1.76 6.74
C VAL A 43 -1.59 2.47 7.69
N ALA A 44 -1.50 3.79 7.55
CA ALA A 44 -0.76 4.66 8.45
C ALA A 44 -1.71 5.20 9.52
N ASN A 45 -1.61 4.69 10.74
CA ASN A 45 -2.50 5.07 11.85
C ASN A 45 -1.87 6.15 12.74
N LYS A 46 -2.73 6.80 13.55
CA LYS A 46 -2.39 7.86 14.53
C LYS A 46 -1.96 9.18 13.90
N ILE A 47 -2.54 9.54 12.75
CA ILE A 47 -2.13 10.76 12.04
C ILE A 47 -2.52 12.06 12.77
N ASP A 48 -3.42 11.96 13.75
CA ASP A 48 -3.75 13.02 14.70
C ASP A 48 -2.54 13.50 15.51
N LEU A 49 -1.54 12.65 15.72
CA LEU A 49 -0.31 12.98 16.44
C LEU A 49 0.74 13.67 15.54
N ALA A 50 0.33 14.70 14.80
CA ALA A 50 1.14 15.37 13.78
C ALA A 50 2.51 15.86 14.30
N ARG A 51 2.55 16.39 15.54
CA ARG A 51 3.79 16.87 16.18
C ARG A 51 4.79 15.76 16.53
N SER A 52 4.32 14.53 16.68
CA SER A 52 5.14 13.36 17.02
C SER A 52 5.40 12.47 15.80
N ARG A 53 5.03 12.91 14.59
CA ARG A 53 5.16 12.13 13.37
C ARG A 53 6.64 11.82 13.09
N ALA A 54 6.96 10.53 13.06
CA ALA A 54 8.28 9.98 12.76
C ALA A 54 8.38 9.38 11.34
N VAL A 55 7.23 9.14 10.70
CA VAL A 55 7.12 8.58 9.35
C VAL A 55 6.29 9.51 8.49
N SER A 56 6.89 9.99 7.40
CA SER A 56 6.19 10.90 6.48
C SER A 56 5.11 10.15 5.69
N SER A 57 4.04 10.86 5.30
CA SER A 57 3.04 10.31 4.36
C SER A 57 3.73 9.81 3.08
N GLN A 58 4.75 10.54 2.63
CA GLN A 58 5.52 10.22 1.43
C GLN A 58 6.27 8.88 1.54
N ASP A 59 6.83 8.55 2.70
CA ASP A 59 7.46 7.24 2.95
C ASP A 59 6.43 6.11 2.87
N GLY A 60 5.23 6.32 3.43
CA GLY A 60 4.10 5.39 3.33
C GLY A 60 3.70 5.13 1.88
N LYS A 61 3.50 6.19 1.10
CA LYS A 61 3.20 6.10 -0.34
C LYS A 61 4.31 5.38 -1.11
N CYS A 62 5.58 5.67 -0.81
CA CYS A 62 6.74 4.98 -1.39
C CYS A 62 6.67 3.47 -1.19
N LEU A 63 6.41 3.07 0.05
CA LEU A 63 6.38 1.68 0.46
C LEU A 63 5.23 0.97 -0.24
N ALA A 64 4.05 1.59 -0.23
CA ALA A 64 2.89 1.06 -0.91
C ALA A 64 3.12 0.87 -2.42
N CYS A 65 3.66 1.87 -3.13
CA CYS A 65 3.97 1.71 -4.54
C CYS A 65 5.07 0.66 -4.81
N THR A 66 6.06 0.54 -3.92
CA THR A 66 7.13 -0.47 -4.03
C THR A 66 6.54 -1.88 -3.99
N HIS A 67 5.53 -2.08 -3.14
CA HIS A 67 4.81 -3.34 -3.00
C HIS A 67 3.59 -3.47 -3.93
N LYS A 68 3.28 -2.43 -4.73
CA LYS A 68 2.10 -2.34 -5.60
C LYS A 68 0.78 -2.59 -4.85
N ILE A 69 0.63 -1.94 -3.70
CA ILE A 69 -0.54 -2.02 -2.82
C ILE A 69 -1.15 -0.63 -2.61
N LYS A 70 -2.35 -0.59 -2.02
CA LYS A 70 -3.01 0.67 -1.65
C LYS A 70 -2.49 1.21 -0.32
N PHE A 71 -2.64 2.52 -0.15
CA PHE A 71 -2.19 3.29 1.01
C PHE A 71 -3.31 4.20 1.50
N ILE A 72 -3.48 4.28 2.82
CA ILE A 72 -4.38 5.27 3.43
C ILE A 72 -3.85 5.70 4.80
N GLU A 73 -3.98 6.99 5.09
CA GLU A 73 -3.71 7.56 6.41
C GLU A 73 -5.01 7.65 7.20
N VAL A 74 -5.00 7.18 8.45
CA VAL A 74 -6.17 7.15 9.33
C VAL A 74 -5.81 7.64 10.74
N SER A 75 -6.83 8.10 11.46
CA SER A 75 -6.78 8.15 12.91
C SER A 75 -8.01 7.50 13.49
N VAL A 76 -7.81 6.36 14.15
CA VAL A 76 -8.88 5.68 14.88
C VAL A 76 -9.35 6.52 16.08
N ALA A 77 -8.43 7.25 16.72
CA ALA A 77 -8.73 8.02 17.94
C ALA A 77 -9.75 9.14 17.71
N ILE A 78 -9.73 9.76 16.53
CA ILE A 78 -10.66 10.84 16.15
C ILE A 78 -11.61 10.44 15.01
N ASN A 79 -11.70 9.14 14.72
CA ASN A 79 -12.51 8.58 13.63
C ASN A 79 -12.24 9.20 12.24
N HIS A 80 -10.99 9.57 11.95
CA HIS A 80 -10.61 10.15 10.66
C HIS A 80 -10.25 9.06 9.65
N ASN A 81 -10.90 9.08 8.48
CA ASN A 81 -10.77 8.13 7.36
C ASN A 81 -11.04 6.66 7.71
N VAL A 82 -11.64 6.37 8.86
CA VAL A 82 -11.99 4.99 9.26
C VAL A 82 -13.08 4.44 8.35
N ASP A 83 -14.13 5.22 8.08
CA ASP A 83 -15.23 4.82 7.19
C ASP A 83 -14.74 4.65 5.74
N GLU A 84 -13.84 5.54 5.28
CA GLU A 84 -13.21 5.45 3.97
C GLU A 84 -12.34 4.18 3.84
N LEU A 85 -11.57 3.84 4.88
CA LEU A 85 -10.84 2.58 4.94
C LEU A 85 -11.78 1.38 4.83
N LEU A 86 -12.87 1.36 5.62
CA LEU A 86 -13.83 0.24 5.62
C LEU A 86 -14.51 0.08 4.24
N ALA A 87 -15.02 1.16 3.67
CA ALA A 87 -15.61 1.16 2.33
C ALA A 87 -14.58 0.78 1.24
N GLY A 88 -13.34 1.25 1.39
CA GLY A 88 -12.23 0.97 0.49
C GLY A 88 -11.80 -0.49 0.51
N ILE A 89 -11.78 -1.15 1.68
CA ILE A 89 -11.53 -2.61 1.79
C ILE A 89 -12.55 -3.38 0.95
N LEU A 90 -13.84 -3.09 1.13
CA LEU A 90 -14.92 -3.77 0.40
C LEU A 90 -14.81 -3.53 -1.11
N SER A 91 -14.52 -2.30 -1.51
CA SER A 91 -14.29 -1.94 -2.92
C SER A 91 -13.13 -2.73 -3.53
N GLN A 92 -11.99 -2.79 -2.84
CA GLN A 92 -10.82 -3.55 -3.30
C GLN A 92 -11.08 -5.05 -3.38
N ILE A 93 -11.83 -5.63 -2.43
CA ILE A 93 -12.23 -7.05 -2.50
C ILE A 93 -13.07 -7.31 -3.75
N ARG A 94 -14.05 -6.45 -4.05
CA ARG A 94 -14.92 -6.58 -5.23
C ARG A 94 -14.11 -6.46 -6.53
N LEU A 95 -13.30 -5.42 -6.67
CA LEU A 95 -12.45 -5.20 -7.84
C LEU A 95 -11.50 -6.37 -8.12
N LYS A 96 -10.89 -6.94 -7.06
CA LYS A 96 -9.99 -8.08 -7.20
C LYS A 96 -10.73 -9.35 -7.64
N ARG A 97 -11.95 -9.58 -7.13
CA ARG A 97 -12.81 -10.69 -7.53
C ARG A 97 -13.25 -10.58 -8.98
N GLU A 98 -13.65 -9.39 -9.42
CA GLU A 98 -14.00 -9.09 -10.82
C GLU A 98 -12.80 -9.29 -11.75
N GLN A 99 -11.62 -8.77 -11.40
CA GLN A 99 -10.40 -8.97 -12.16
C GLN A 99 -10.05 -10.46 -12.31
N SER A 100 -10.20 -11.23 -11.23
CA SER A 100 -9.95 -12.67 -11.24
C SER A 100 -10.95 -13.44 -12.12
N ALA A 101 -12.21 -13.01 -12.15
CA ALA A 101 -13.23 -13.59 -13.03
C ALA A 101 -12.96 -13.31 -14.52
N VAL A 102 -12.43 -12.13 -14.85
CA VAL A 102 -12.10 -11.73 -16.22
C VAL A 102 -10.78 -12.35 -16.71
N GLN A 103 -9.81 -12.60 -15.81
CA GLN A 103 -8.48 -13.12 -16.16
C GLN A 103 -8.39 -14.66 -16.30
N GLY A 104 -9.50 -15.40 -16.26
CA GLY A 104 -9.55 -16.86 -16.36
C GLY A 104 -8.99 -17.52 -17.65
N ILE A 105 -8.22 -16.82 -18.49
CA ILE A 105 -7.66 -17.34 -19.77
C ILE A 105 -6.15 -17.06 -19.97
N ARG A 106 -5.46 -16.29 -19.10
CA ARG A 106 -4.02 -16.05 -19.28
C ARG A 106 -3.21 -16.38 -18.03
N GLU A 107 -2.42 -17.46 -18.11
CA GLU A 107 -1.32 -17.69 -17.18
C GLU A 107 -0.40 -16.46 -17.15
N PRO A 108 -0.17 -15.84 -16.00
CA PRO A 108 0.78 -14.74 -15.89
C PRO A 108 2.19 -15.31 -15.74
N SER A 109 3.04 -15.09 -16.75
CA SER A 109 4.48 -15.31 -16.70
C SER A 109 5.09 -14.87 -15.36
N SER A 110 5.51 -15.86 -14.58
CA SER A 110 6.08 -15.74 -13.23
C SER A 110 7.50 -15.15 -13.23
N ALA A 111 8.09 -14.88 -14.40
CA ALA A 111 9.54 -14.76 -14.54
C ALA A 111 10.13 -13.33 -14.41
N HIS A 112 9.35 -12.24 -14.45
CA HIS A 112 9.93 -10.89 -14.55
C HIS A 112 9.71 -9.98 -13.32
N TRP A 113 8.76 -10.30 -12.44
CA TRP A 113 8.30 -9.33 -11.45
C TRP A 113 9.24 -9.19 -10.22
N TYR A 114 10.12 -10.18 -9.95
CA TYR A 114 10.94 -10.28 -8.73
C TYR A 114 12.30 -9.57 -8.77
N LYS A 115 12.86 -9.23 -9.94
CA LYS A 115 14.30 -8.88 -10.02
C LYS A 115 14.68 -7.45 -9.60
N ASN A 116 13.73 -6.53 -9.43
CA ASN A 116 14.10 -5.10 -9.36
C ASN A 116 13.52 -4.30 -8.19
N ARG A 117 13.09 -4.91 -7.08
CA ARG A 117 12.45 -4.15 -5.99
C ARG A 117 13.36 -3.11 -5.33
N SER A 118 14.64 -3.41 -5.14
CA SER A 118 15.63 -2.44 -4.63
C SER A 118 15.78 -1.26 -5.60
N VAL A 119 15.77 -1.52 -6.90
CA VAL A 119 15.80 -0.50 -7.96
C VAL A 119 14.50 0.29 -8.01
N VAL A 120 13.34 -0.35 -7.84
CA VAL A 120 12.03 0.31 -7.74
C VAL A 120 12.00 1.21 -6.52
N ARG A 121 12.44 0.73 -5.35
CA ARG A 121 12.51 1.54 -4.12
C ARG A 121 13.44 2.74 -4.30
N ALA A 122 14.64 2.53 -4.86
CA ALA A 122 15.58 3.61 -5.15
C ALA A 122 14.99 4.63 -6.14
N SER A 123 14.34 4.15 -7.20
CA SER A 123 13.63 4.98 -8.18
C SER A 123 12.50 5.78 -7.53
N MET A 124 11.70 5.17 -6.65
CA MET A 124 10.61 5.86 -5.97
C MET A 124 11.13 6.93 -5.01
N LYS A 125 12.22 6.69 -4.29
CA LYS A 125 12.91 7.72 -3.50
C LYS A 125 13.46 8.86 -4.37
N ALA A 126 14.05 8.55 -5.53
CA ALA A 126 14.51 9.58 -6.46
C ALA A 126 13.34 10.43 -7.00
N ARG A 127 12.21 9.80 -7.35
CA ARG A 127 10.99 10.49 -7.80
C ARG A 127 10.42 11.42 -6.72
N GLN A 128 10.48 11.02 -5.46
CA GLN A 128 10.12 11.90 -4.34
C GLN A 128 10.97 13.16 -4.29
N MET A 129 12.29 13.02 -4.45
CA MET A 129 13.18 14.19 -4.48
C MET A 129 12.85 15.12 -5.66
N ILE A 130 12.54 14.56 -6.84
CA ILE A 130 12.12 15.34 -8.00
C ILE A 130 10.80 16.09 -7.73
N THR A 131 9.79 15.42 -7.15
CA THR A 131 8.52 16.09 -6.78
C THR A 131 8.75 17.24 -5.80
N TRP A 132 9.66 17.08 -4.82
CA TRP A 132 10.01 18.16 -3.90
C TRP A 132 10.68 19.36 -4.59
N VAL A 133 11.55 19.11 -5.57
CA VAL A 133 12.26 20.17 -6.31
C VAL A 133 11.35 20.89 -7.31
N PHE A 134 10.49 20.17 -8.03
CA PHE A 134 9.70 20.72 -9.14
C PHE A 134 8.23 20.97 -8.80
N GLY A 135 7.77 20.60 -7.61
CA GLY A 135 6.40 20.81 -7.14
C GLY A 135 5.31 20.03 -7.91
N LYS A 136 5.67 19.16 -8.86
CA LYS A 136 4.71 18.33 -9.62
C LYS A 136 4.41 17.03 -8.89
N GLU A 137 3.15 16.85 -8.50
CA GLU A 137 2.65 15.61 -7.89
C GLU A 137 2.74 14.41 -8.85
N ASP A 138 3.20 13.26 -8.33
CA ASP A 138 3.36 12.03 -9.11
C ASP A 138 2.04 11.27 -9.24
N SER A 139 1.66 10.92 -10.48
CA SER A 139 0.45 10.15 -10.76
C SER A 139 0.44 8.75 -10.12
N LYS A 140 1.61 8.15 -9.84
CA LYS A 140 1.65 6.84 -9.16
C LYS A 140 1.26 6.93 -7.70
N PHE A 141 1.59 8.04 -7.02
CA PHE A 141 1.15 8.25 -5.64
C PHE A 141 -0.38 8.44 -5.58
N LYS A 142 -0.96 9.14 -6.56
CA LYS A 142 -2.42 9.28 -6.67
C LYS A 142 -3.13 7.94 -6.86
N ASN A 143 -2.54 7.00 -7.61
CA ASN A 143 -3.15 5.68 -7.80
C ASN A 143 -3.12 4.82 -6.53
N CYS A 144 -2.04 4.85 -5.73
CA CYS A 144 -1.99 4.04 -4.51
C CYS A 144 -2.93 4.56 -3.41
N GLU A 145 -3.30 5.84 -3.44
CA GLU A 145 -4.24 6.45 -2.48
C GLU A 145 -5.71 6.25 -2.89
N ASN A 146 -5.98 5.91 -4.15
CA ASN A 146 -7.34 5.67 -4.62
C ASN A 146 -7.75 4.20 -4.40
N LEU A 147 -8.52 3.94 -3.35
CA LEU A 147 -9.05 2.60 -3.01
C LEU A 147 -10.23 2.16 -3.91
N GLN A 148 -10.67 2.98 -4.85
CA GLN A 148 -11.75 2.66 -5.79
C GLN A 148 -11.24 2.10 -7.13
N VAL A 149 -9.93 2.03 -7.31
CA VAL A 149 -9.28 1.49 -8.52
C VAL A 149 -8.21 0.48 -8.14
N LEU A 150 -7.80 -0.38 -9.07
CA LEU A 150 -6.65 -1.29 -8.88
C LEU A 150 -5.31 -0.57 -9.04
#